data_AF-M2Q8D6-F1
#
_entry.id   AF-M2Q8D6-F1
#
_cell.length_a   1.000
_cell.length_b   1.000
_cell.length_c   1.000
_cell.angle_alpha   90.00
_cell.angle_beta   90.00
_cell.angle_gamma   90.00
#
_symmetry.space_group_name_H-M   'P 1'
#
loop_
_entity.id
_entity.type
_entity.pdbx_description
1 polymer ?
#
loop_
_entity_poly.entity_id
_entity_poly.type
_entity_poly.pdbx_seq_one_letter_code
_entity_poly.pdbx_strand_id
1 'polypeptide(L)'
;MKFVIAYSPDNGPAQRYDFDADDLRVAAAEDLERRFEGSLDELQQALMSGSVRAKRVALWHVLRQEHKELRYDDVDFRAGEVEVVLGRELLEQLHQAAQTATGVPEDKRRAAVAALEAHLNRIPGDGEEGQDDEVPAPTGKAPSKKKAASTA
;
A
#
# COMPACT_ATOMS: atom_id res chain seq x y z
N MET A 1 12.79 -3.22 -0.63
CA MET A 1 11.79 -4.31 -0.48
C MET A 1 10.49 -3.87 -1.12
N LYS A 2 9.81 -4.76 -1.88
CA LYS A 2 8.56 -4.44 -2.57
C LYS A 2 7.33 -4.82 -1.74
N PHE A 3 6.36 -3.92 -1.72
CA PHE A 3 5.05 -4.09 -1.10
C PHE A 3 3.94 -3.76 -2.11
N VAL A 4 2.76 -4.31 -1.88
CA VAL A 4 1.51 -3.91 -2.51
C VAL A 4 0.65 -3.24 -1.45
N ILE A 5 0.23 -2.00 -1.71
CA ILE A 5 -0.73 -1.26 -0.90
C ILE A 5 -2.12 -1.51 -1.49
N ALA A 6 -2.91 -2.36 -0.85
CA ALA A 6 -4.29 -2.63 -1.23
C ALA A 6 -5.23 -1.70 -0.45
N TYR A 7 -5.96 -0.84 -1.15
CA TYR A 7 -6.85 0.16 -0.58
C TYR A 7 -8.29 -0.06 -1.04
N SER A 8 -9.21 -0.22 -0.08
CA SER A 8 -10.64 -0.46 -0.32
C SER A 8 -11.47 0.60 0.42
N PRO A 9 -11.66 1.80 -0.14
CA PRO A 9 -12.45 2.85 0.49
C PRO A 9 -13.94 2.50 0.57
N ASP A 10 -14.62 2.92 1.64
CA ASP A 10 -16.08 2.73 1.85
C ASP A 10 -16.94 3.12 0.63
N ASN A 11 -16.52 4.12 -0.15
CA ASN A 11 -17.31 4.72 -1.24
C ASN A 11 -16.64 4.60 -2.62
N GLY A 12 -15.78 3.61 -2.84
CA GLY A 12 -15.07 3.48 -4.12
C GLY A 12 -14.66 2.05 -4.47
N PRO A 13 -14.15 1.85 -5.69
CA PRO A 13 -13.58 0.56 -6.08
C PRO A 13 -12.32 0.27 -5.26
N ALA A 14 -12.04 -1.02 -5.06
CA ALA A 14 -10.77 -1.45 -4.49
C ALA A 14 -9.63 -1.17 -5.47
N GLN A 15 -8.50 -0.70 -4.94
CA GLN A 15 -7.33 -0.27 -5.68
C GLN A 15 -6.08 -0.97 -5.12
N ARG A 16 -5.09 -1.17 -5.98
CA ARG A 16 -3.81 -1.78 -5.61
C ARG A 16 -2.68 -0.98 -6.21
N TYR A 17 -1.67 -0.70 -5.40
CA TYR A 17 -0.52 0.10 -5.79
C TYR A 17 0.76 -0.61 -5.40
N ASP A 18 1.71 -0.64 -6.33
CA ASP A 18 3.07 -1.07 -6.01
C ASP A 18 3.79 0.02 -5.22
N PHE A 19 4.50 -0.42 -4.20
CA PHE A 19 5.38 0.40 -3.39
C PHE A 19 6.74 -0.28 -3.33
N ASP A 20 7.70 0.28 -4.07
CA ASP A 20 9.10 -0.13 -4.02
C ASP A 20 9.94 0.98 -3.41
N ALA A 21 10.46 0.74 -2.21
CA ALA A 21 11.34 1.69 -1.52
C ALA A 21 12.69 1.86 -2.25
N ASP A 22 13.14 0.84 -2.98
CA ASP A 22 14.44 0.83 -3.65
C ASP A 22 14.42 1.60 -4.98
N ASP A 23 13.23 1.85 -5.55
CA ASP A 23 13.02 2.60 -6.80
C ASP A 23 12.58 4.06 -6.56
N LEU A 24 12.66 4.54 -5.32
CA LEU A 24 12.31 5.93 -5.00
C LEU A 24 13.41 6.90 -5.43
N ARG A 25 13.00 7.99 -6.09
CA ARG A 25 13.88 9.18 -6.21
C ARG A 25 14.20 9.74 -4.82
N VAL A 26 15.42 10.23 -4.62
CA VAL A 26 15.91 10.77 -3.34
C VAL A 26 14.93 11.74 -2.68
N ALA A 27 14.42 12.73 -3.42
CA ALA A 27 13.48 13.71 -2.87
C ALA A 27 12.16 13.08 -2.38
N ALA A 28 11.74 11.96 -3.00
CA ALA A 28 10.56 11.23 -2.55
C ALA A 28 10.86 10.38 -1.31
N ALA A 29 12.03 9.75 -1.25
CA ALA A 29 12.49 9.03 -0.07
C ALA A 29 12.59 9.96 1.16
N GLU A 30 13.26 11.10 1.04
CA GLU A 30 13.39 12.11 2.12
C GLU A 30 12.02 12.65 2.59
N ASP A 31 11.07 12.79 1.67
CA ASP A 31 9.71 13.23 1.99
C ASP A 31 8.91 12.17 2.76
N LEU A 32 9.11 10.88 2.44
CA LEU A 32 8.55 9.78 3.23
C LEU A 32 9.14 9.73 4.63
N GLU A 33 10.47 9.81 4.75
CA GLU A 33 11.17 9.79 6.03
C GLU A 33 10.71 10.92 6.95
N ARG A 34 10.62 12.14 6.40
CA ARG A 34 10.12 13.31 7.15
C ARG A 34 8.70 13.13 7.66
N ARG A 35 7.81 12.50 6.88
CA ARG A 35 6.40 12.28 7.30
C ARG A 35 6.26 11.13 8.28
N PHE A 36 7.08 10.11 8.12
CA PHE A 36 7.12 8.97 9.02
C PHE A 36 7.81 9.29 10.35
N GLU A 37 8.70 10.29 10.36
CA GLU A 37 9.62 10.60 11.47
C GLU A 37 10.57 9.45 11.77
N GLY A 38 11.15 8.87 10.72
CA GLY A 38 12.12 7.79 10.78
C GLY A 38 12.76 7.56 9.43
N SER A 39 13.74 6.67 9.39
CA SER A 39 14.38 6.22 8.16
C SER A 39 13.43 5.42 7.27
N LEU A 40 13.77 5.30 5.99
CA LEU A 40 13.02 4.50 5.04
C LEU A 40 12.99 3.01 5.43
N ASP A 41 14.05 2.51 6.07
CA ASP A 41 14.12 1.14 6.58
C ASP A 41 13.14 0.93 7.75
N GLU A 42 13.07 1.88 8.69
CA GLU A 42 12.10 1.84 9.79
C GLU A 42 10.66 1.92 9.26
N LEU A 43 10.42 2.68 8.18
CA LEU A 43 9.11 2.69 7.52
C LEU A 43 8.76 1.31 6.95
N GLN A 44 9.68 0.66 6.23
CA GLN A 44 9.46 -0.69 5.68
C GLN A 44 9.17 -1.72 6.77
N GLN A 45 9.91 -1.68 7.88
CA GLN A 45 9.65 -2.54 9.04
C GLN A 45 8.27 -2.26 9.66
N ALA A 46 7.90 -0.99 9.80
CA ALA A 46 6.61 -0.60 10.35
C ALA A 46 5.43 -0.97 9.42
N LEU A 47 5.64 -1.00 8.11
CA LEU A 47 4.67 -1.54 7.15
C LEU A 47 4.44 -3.03 7.37
N MET A 48 5.50 -3.83 7.55
CA MET A 48 5.39 -5.26 7.86
C MET A 48 4.65 -5.52 9.18
N SER A 49 4.84 -4.66 10.19
CA SER A 49 4.15 -4.78 11.47
C SER A 49 2.72 -4.22 11.47
N GLY A 50 2.24 -3.69 10.34
CA GLY A 50 0.89 -3.15 10.19
C GLY A 50 0.65 -1.79 10.84
N SER A 51 1.69 -0.98 11.05
CA SER A 51 1.56 0.37 11.63
C SER A 51 0.63 1.26 10.80
N VAL A 52 -0.39 1.84 11.45
CA VAL A 52 -1.36 2.75 10.80
C VAL A 52 -0.65 3.99 10.24
N ARG A 53 0.36 4.52 10.96
CA ARG A 53 1.16 5.65 10.48
C ARG A 53 1.92 5.29 9.21
N ALA A 54 2.57 4.13 9.20
CA ALA A 54 3.33 3.65 8.04
C ALA A 54 2.41 3.45 6.83
N LYS A 55 1.25 2.78 7.04
CA LYS A 55 0.21 2.62 6.02
C LYS A 55 -0.25 3.94 5.44
N ARG A 56 -0.49 4.96 6.27
CA ARG A 56 -0.90 6.30 5.82
C ARG A 56 0.15 6.97 4.96
N VAL A 57 1.41 6.90 5.38
CA VAL A 57 2.56 7.45 4.63
C VAL A 57 2.71 6.78 3.27
N ALA A 58 2.67 5.44 3.23
CA ALA A 58 2.76 4.70 1.98
C ALA A 58 1.55 4.95 1.06
N LEU A 59 0.33 4.89 1.60
CA LEU A 59 -0.90 5.14 0.85
C LEU A 59 -0.91 6.55 0.23
N TRP A 60 -0.58 7.57 1.03
CA TRP A 60 -0.48 8.93 0.51
C TRP A 60 0.53 9.04 -0.63
N HIS A 61 1.69 8.39 -0.49
CA HIS A 61 2.71 8.43 -1.50
C HIS A 61 2.25 7.81 -2.83
N VAL A 62 1.56 6.68 -2.79
CA VAL A 62 1.07 6.05 -4.03
C VAL A 62 -0.08 6.83 -4.64
N LEU A 63 -1.05 7.30 -3.83
CA LEU A 63 -2.20 8.07 -4.32
C LEU A 63 -1.79 9.42 -4.94
N ARG A 64 -0.81 10.12 -4.36
CA ARG A 64 -0.37 11.41 -4.91
C ARG A 64 0.33 11.28 -6.27
N GLN A 65 0.70 10.06 -6.70
CA GLN A 65 1.26 9.87 -8.04
C GLN A 65 0.20 10.10 -9.12
N GLU A 66 -1.04 9.75 -8.84
CA GLU A 66 -2.20 9.99 -9.72
C GLU A 66 -2.88 11.31 -9.39
N HIS A 67 -2.90 11.69 -8.10
CA HIS A 67 -3.57 12.89 -7.60
C HIS A 67 -2.57 13.92 -7.07
N LYS A 68 -1.95 14.69 -7.98
CA LYS A 68 -0.84 15.62 -7.64
C LYS A 68 -1.20 16.71 -6.61
N GLU A 69 -2.48 17.05 -6.48
CA GLU A 69 -2.99 18.03 -5.51
C GLU A 69 -3.33 17.42 -4.14
N LEU A 70 -3.26 16.09 -4.01
CA LEU A 70 -3.61 15.38 -2.78
C LEU A 70 -2.64 15.73 -1.65
N ARG A 71 -3.17 16.31 -0.57
CA ARG A 71 -2.37 16.61 0.61
C ARG A 71 -2.37 15.40 1.53
N TYR A 72 -1.33 15.29 2.33
CA TYR A 72 -1.19 14.20 3.28
C TYR A 72 -2.33 14.14 4.30
N ASP A 73 -2.81 15.31 4.74
CA ASP A 73 -3.91 15.39 5.69
C ASP A 73 -5.25 14.95 5.09
N ASP A 74 -5.36 14.89 3.75
CA ASP A 74 -6.56 14.41 3.06
C ASP A 74 -6.64 12.87 3.03
N VAL A 75 -5.55 12.17 3.36
CA VAL A 75 -5.53 10.71 3.45
C VAL A 75 -6.00 10.30 4.84
N ASP A 76 -7.27 9.96 4.94
CA ASP A 76 -7.95 9.48 6.13
C ASP A 76 -8.70 8.19 5.78
N PHE A 77 -8.26 7.06 6.33
CA PHE A 77 -8.82 5.74 6.07
C PHE A 77 -9.08 5.02 7.39
N ARG A 78 -10.11 4.18 7.41
CA ARG A 78 -10.36 3.27 8.54
C ARG A 78 -9.33 2.16 8.53
N ALA A 79 -8.91 1.68 9.69
CA ALA A 79 -7.83 0.69 9.81
C ALA A 79 -7.98 -0.58 8.94
N GLY A 80 -9.22 -0.98 8.61
CA GLY A 80 -9.52 -2.13 7.74
C GLY A 80 -9.56 -1.84 6.23
N GLU A 81 -9.50 -0.57 5.82
CA GLU A 81 -9.53 -0.19 4.40
C GLU A 81 -8.16 -0.35 3.72
N VAL A 82 -7.07 -0.47 4.48
CA VAL A 82 -5.71 -0.59 3.95
C VAL A 82 -5.02 -1.87 4.42
N GLU A 83 -4.69 -2.73 3.47
CA GLU A 83 -3.84 -3.90 3.65
C GLU A 83 -2.48 -3.67 2.99
N VAL A 84 -1.42 -4.12 3.65
CA VAL A 84 -0.06 -4.13 3.10
C VAL A 84 0.30 -5.57 2.86
N VAL A 85 0.59 -5.90 1.60
CA VAL A 85 0.96 -7.24 1.18
C VAL A 85 2.42 -7.21 0.73
N LEU A 86 3.17 -8.27 1.01
CA LEU A 86 4.52 -8.42 0.46
C LEU A 86 4.44 -8.60 -1.07
N GLY A 87 5.41 -8.06 -1.80
CA GLY A 87 5.52 -8.27 -3.23
C GLY A 87 5.63 -9.75 -3.60
N ARG A 88 5.15 -10.11 -4.79
CA ARG A 88 5.10 -11.50 -5.29
C ARG A 88 6.44 -12.20 -5.20
N GLU A 89 7.49 -11.58 -5.72
CA GLU A 89 8.84 -12.17 -5.75
C GLU A 89 9.32 -12.59 -4.34
N LEU A 90 9.12 -11.72 -3.34
CA LEU A 90 9.50 -12.02 -1.96
C LEU A 90 8.62 -13.14 -1.37
N LEU A 91 7.32 -13.16 -1.68
CA LEU A 91 6.43 -14.24 -1.26
C LEU A 91 6.84 -15.59 -1.87
N GLU A 92 7.26 -15.61 -3.13
CA GLU A 92 7.76 -16.82 -3.81
C GLU A 92 9.05 -17.31 -3.17
N GLN A 93 9.99 -16.40 -2.87
CA GLN A 93 11.23 -16.72 -2.15
C GLN A 93 10.94 -17.28 -0.76
N LEU A 94 10.03 -16.66 0.00
CA LEU A 94 9.62 -17.14 1.32
C LEU A 94 8.91 -18.50 1.25
N HIS A 95 8.07 -18.70 0.23
CA HIS A 95 7.38 -19.97 -0.01
C HIS A 95 8.40 -21.09 -0.27
N GLN A 96 9.37 -20.85 -1.15
CA GLN A 96 10.44 -21.81 -1.46
C GLN A 96 11.33 -22.11 -0.25
N ALA A 97 11.67 -21.08 0.53
CA ALA A 97 12.41 -21.24 1.78
C ALA A 97 11.61 -22.07 2.80
N ALA A 98 10.30 -21.83 2.93
CA ALA A 98 9.44 -22.60 3.82
C ALA A 98 9.35 -24.08 3.40
N GLN A 99 9.31 -24.40 2.10
CA GLN A 99 9.28 -25.78 1.62
C GLN A 99 10.54 -26.58 1.98
N THR A 100 11.70 -25.91 1.92
CA THR A 100 13.03 -26.52 2.12
C THR A 100 13.55 -26.36 3.55
N ALA A 101 12.81 -25.69 4.42
CA ALA A 101 13.20 -25.40 5.80
C ALA A 101 13.49 -26.68 6.60
N THR A 102 14.74 -26.82 7.04
CA THR A 102 15.17 -27.87 7.96
C THR A 102 15.09 -27.36 9.40
N GLY A 103 14.84 -28.24 10.37
CA GLY A 103 14.73 -27.86 11.78
C GLY A 103 13.38 -27.26 12.20
N VAL A 104 12.41 -27.13 11.28
CA VAL A 104 11.02 -26.74 11.59
C VAL A 104 10.14 -28.00 11.63
N PRO A 105 9.29 -28.19 12.67
CA PRO A 105 8.33 -29.29 12.71
C PRO A 105 7.44 -29.33 11.46
N GLU A 106 7.17 -30.53 10.95
CA GLU A 106 6.48 -30.72 9.66
C GLU A 106 5.11 -30.03 9.61
N ASP A 107 4.30 -30.15 10.66
CA ASP A 107 2.98 -29.50 10.70
C ASP A 107 3.07 -27.97 10.61
N LYS A 108 4.08 -27.37 11.26
CA LYS A 108 4.33 -25.92 11.20
C LYS A 108 4.82 -25.50 9.81
N ARG A 109 5.71 -26.31 9.21
CA ARG A 109 6.20 -26.08 7.84
C ARG A 109 5.05 -26.12 6.84
N ARG A 110 4.18 -27.15 6.92
CA ARG A 110 3.00 -27.29 6.06
C ARG A 110 2.02 -26.12 6.23
N ALA A 111 1.77 -25.69 7.47
CA ALA A 111 0.92 -24.52 7.73
C ALA A 111 1.50 -23.22 7.16
N ALA A 112 2.81 -23.01 7.28
CA ALA A 112 3.49 -21.84 6.72
C ALA A 112 3.45 -21.82 5.19
N VAL A 113 3.73 -22.96 4.55
CA VAL A 113 3.63 -23.12 3.08
C VAL A 113 2.21 -22.81 2.61
N ALA A 114 1.19 -23.41 3.23
CA ALA A 114 -0.21 -23.17 2.86
C ALA A 114 -0.64 -21.71 3.04
N ALA A 115 -0.15 -21.04 4.10
CA ALA A 115 -0.41 -19.62 4.30
C ALA A 115 0.22 -18.77 3.18
N LEU A 116 1.50 -18.98 2.87
CA LEU A 116 2.21 -18.25 1.82
C LEU A 116 1.60 -18.49 0.42
N GLU A 117 1.16 -19.73 0.14
CA GLU A 117 0.42 -20.07 -1.08
C GLU A 117 -0.91 -19.31 -1.18
N ALA A 118 -1.66 -19.20 -0.08
CA ALA A 118 -2.89 -18.41 -0.05
C ALA A 118 -2.65 -16.91 -0.29
N HIS A 119 -1.51 -16.37 0.16
CA HIS A 119 -1.11 -14.99 -0.15
C HIS A 119 -0.76 -14.82 -1.63
N LEU A 120 0.02 -15.74 -2.21
CA LEU A 120 0.40 -15.72 -3.64
C LEU A 120 -0.82 -15.77 -4.57
N ASN A 121 -1.85 -16.52 -4.20
CA ASN A 121 -3.09 -16.63 -4.97
C ASN A 121 -3.98 -15.37 -4.90
N ARG A 122 -3.77 -14.48 -3.92
CA ARG A 122 -4.55 -13.23 -3.76
C ARG A 122 -4.00 -12.08 -4.60
N ILE A 123 -2.72 -12.12 -4.94
CA ILE A 123 -2.06 -11.13 -5.78
C ILE A 123 -2.19 -11.61 -7.24
N PRO A 124 -2.67 -10.80 -8.20
CA PRO A 124 -2.58 -11.13 -9.63
C PRO A 124 -1.11 -11.16 -10.07
N GLY A 125 -0.81 -11.76 -11.22
CA GLY A 125 0.58 -11.85 -11.72
C GLY A 125 1.09 -10.50 -12.21
N ASP A 126 2.40 -10.24 -12.11
CA ASP A 126 3.08 -9.03 -12.61
C ASP A 126 3.06 -8.90 -14.16
N GLY A 127 2.18 -9.64 -14.85
CA GLY A 127 2.05 -9.71 -16.30
C GLY A 127 0.67 -9.32 -16.85
N GLU A 128 -0.23 -8.81 -16.00
CA GLU A 128 -1.43 -8.10 -16.46
C GLU A 128 -1.14 -6.60 -16.45
N GLU A 129 -0.31 -6.17 -17.40
CA GLU A 129 -0.29 -4.77 -17.84
C GLU A 129 -1.72 -4.41 -18.28
N GLY A 130 -2.33 -3.45 -17.59
CA GLY A 130 -3.54 -2.71 -17.94
C GLY A 130 -4.47 -3.38 -18.96
N GLN A 131 -5.46 -4.13 -18.47
CA GLN A 131 -6.71 -4.21 -19.20
C GLN A 131 -7.54 -3.02 -18.76
N ASP A 132 -7.71 -2.08 -19.69
CA ASP A 132 -8.43 -0.82 -19.56
C ASP A 132 -9.85 -1.02 -19.02
N ASP A 133 -10.03 -1.00 -17.71
CA ASP A 133 -11.27 -0.47 -17.14
C ASP A 133 -11.11 1.06 -17.18
N GLU A 134 -11.52 1.64 -18.31
CA GLU A 134 -11.66 3.08 -18.51
C GLU A 134 -12.56 3.65 -17.40
N VAL A 135 -11.95 4.11 -16.31
CA VAL A 135 -12.63 4.95 -15.32
C VAL A 135 -12.65 6.36 -15.92
N PRO A 136 -13.82 6.88 -16.35
CA PRO A 136 -13.89 8.23 -16.88
C PRO A 136 -13.44 9.20 -15.78
N ALA A 137 -12.50 10.09 -16.14
CA ALA A 137 -12.01 11.15 -15.29
C ALA A 137 -13.18 11.87 -14.59
N PRO A 138 -13.15 12.08 -13.26
CA PRO A 138 -14.20 12.83 -12.59
C PRO A 138 -14.10 14.30 -13.03
N THR A 139 -14.92 14.67 -14.00
CA THR A 139 -15.23 16.07 -14.32
C THR A 139 -16.19 16.61 -13.26
N GLY A 140 -15.65 16.91 -12.08
CA GLY A 140 -16.42 17.41 -10.95
C GLY A 140 -15.74 18.58 -10.27
N LYS A 141 -16.01 19.81 -10.75
CA LYS A 141 -15.68 21.03 -10.00
C LYS A 141 -16.36 20.96 -8.63
N ALA A 142 -15.58 20.89 -7.56
CA ALA A 142 -16.09 21.02 -6.20
C ALA A 142 -16.73 22.41 -5.99
N PRO A 143 -17.97 22.52 -5.48
CA PRO A 143 -18.58 23.81 -5.20
C PRO A 143 -17.94 24.46 -3.96
N SER A 144 -17.38 25.66 -4.13
CA SER A 144 -16.89 26.50 -3.04
C SER A 144 -18.03 26.91 -2.11
N LYS A 145 -18.00 26.47 -0.84
CA LYS A 145 -18.87 27.00 0.21
C LYS A 145 -18.52 28.47 0.47
N LYS A 146 -19.42 29.38 0.10
CA LYS A 146 -19.37 30.80 0.52
C LYS A 146 -19.51 30.89 2.04
N LYS A 147 -18.57 31.60 2.66
CA LYS A 147 -18.58 32.06 4.04
C LYS A 147 -19.78 32.99 4.24
N ALA A 148 -20.68 32.68 5.17
CA ALA A 148 -21.73 33.60 5.59
C ALA A 148 -21.09 34.75 6.39
N ALA A 149 -21.31 35.98 5.92
CA ALA A 149 -20.88 37.19 6.60
C ALA A 149 -21.77 37.42 7.83
N SER A 150 -21.11 37.66 8.96
CA SER A 150 -21.71 38.23 10.16
C SER A 150 -21.94 39.72 9.94
N THR A 151 -23.16 40.21 10.14
CA THR A 151 -23.39 41.64 10.42
C THR A 151 -24.70 41.86 11.17
N ALA A 152 -24.56 42.56 12.31
CA ALA A 152 -25.53 43.32 13.09
C ALA A 152 -26.73 42.59 13.72
#